data_AF-A0A0D0E7V6-F1
#
_entry.id   AF-A0A0D0E7V6-F1
#
_cell.length_a   1.000
_cell.length_b   1.000
_cell.length_c   1.000
_cell.angle_alpha   90.00
_cell.angle_beta   90.00
_cell.angle_gamma   90.00
#
_symmetry.space_group_name_H-M   'P 1'
#
loop_
_entity.id
_entity.type
_entity.pdbx_description
1 polymer ?
#
loop_
_entity_poly.entity_id
_entity_poly.type
_entity_poly.pdbx_seq_one_letter_code
_entity_poly.pdbx_strand_id
1 'polypeptide(L)' 'KKPGEGLSDRLVERTLKFEGGSVMMWGCMAWEGVVGYATKIDGRMDGDLYLQILKDELQESLQYHSLNP' A
#
# COMPACT_ATOMS: atom_id res chain seq x y z
N LYS A 1 29.61 13.75 -24.10
CA LYS A 1 29.04 12.38 -24.01
C LYS A 1 29.66 11.55 -25.13
N LYS A 2 30.37 10.45 -24.83
CA LYS A 2 30.90 9.56 -25.87
C LYS A 2 29.77 8.65 -26.40
N PRO A 3 29.77 8.23 -27.67
CA PRO A 3 28.81 7.27 -28.18
C PRO A 3 28.91 5.96 -27.39
N GLY A 4 27.81 5.50 -26.79
CA GLY A 4 27.75 4.24 -26.04
C GLY A 4 27.82 4.34 -24.50
N GLU A 5 28.05 5.53 -23.94
CA GLU A 5 28.02 5.73 -22.48
C GLU A 5 26.58 5.98 -21.99
N GLY A 6 26.14 5.22 -20.97
CA GLY A 6 24.85 5.42 -20.29
C GLY A 6 24.71 6.84 -19.71
N LEU A 7 23.48 7.34 -19.57
CA LEU A 7 23.25 8.65 -18.95
C LEU A 7 23.63 8.60 -17.47
N SER A 8 24.50 9.52 -17.04
CA SER A 8 24.79 9.73 -15.61
C SER A 8 23.56 10.32 -14.91
N ASP A 9 23.30 9.92 -13.65
CA ASP A 9 22.19 10.44 -12.83
C ASP A 9 22.12 11.98 -12.75
N ARG A 10 23.26 12.67 -12.94
CA ARG A 10 23.34 14.15 -12.97
C ARG A 10 22.75 14.77 -14.25
N LEU A 11 22.44 13.94 -15.24
CA LEU A 11 21.92 14.32 -16.56
C LEU A 11 20.48 13.82 -16.78
N VAL A 12 19.83 13.28 -15.74
CA VAL A 12 18.46 12.75 -15.79
C VAL A 12 17.54 13.62 -14.94
N GLU A 13 16.47 14.12 -15.54
CA GLU A 13 15.39 14.80 -14.83
C GLU A 13 14.43 13.75 -14.26
N ARG A 14 14.21 13.76 -12.93
CA ARG A 14 13.43 12.70 -12.25
C ARG A 14 11.99 12.70 -12.73
N THR A 15 11.49 11.53 -13.13
CA THR A 15 10.09 11.31 -13.47
C THR A 15 9.19 11.21 -12.22
N LEU A 16 7.89 11.46 -12.39
CA LEU A 16 6.89 11.39 -11.30
C LEU A 16 6.86 10.04 -10.54
N LYS A 17 7.30 8.97 -11.21
CA LYS A 17 7.58 7.67 -10.60
C LYS A 17 9.05 7.39 -10.83
N PHE A 18 9.82 7.38 -9.76
CA PHE A 18 11.22 7.03 -9.79
C PHE A 18 11.37 5.51 -9.75
N GLU A 19 12.48 5.01 -10.29
CA GLU A 19 12.80 3.58 -10.27
C GLU A 19 13.01 3.10 -8.82
N GLY A 20 12.57 1.87 -8.51
CA GLY A 20 12.55 1.34 -7.13
C GLY A 20 11.26 0.59 -6.77
N GLY A 21 10.25 0.67 -7.63
CA GLY A 21 8.97 -0.01 -7.45
C GLY A 21 8.06 0.67 -6.43
N SER A 22 6.93 0.04 -6.13
CA SER A 22 5.93 0.54 -5.18
C SER A 22 5.37 -0.62 -4.36
N VAL A 23 5.10 -0.37 -3.08
CA VAL A 23 4.36 -1.29 -2.22
C VAL A 23 2.93 -0.81 -2.08
N MET A 24 1.97 -1.70 -2.29
CA MET A 24 0.55 -1.44 -2.04
C MET A 24 0.18 -2.00 -0.67
N MET A 25 -0.50 -1.21 0.15
CA MET A 25 -1.00 -1.62 1.46
C MET A 25 -2.44 -1.16 1.63
N TRP A 26 -3.19 -1.93 2.41
CA TRP A 26 -4.50 -1.57 2.92
C TRP A 26 -4.46 -1.54 4.44
N GLY A 27 -5.21 -0.64 5.06
CA GLY A 27 -5.39 -0.61 6.50
C GLY A 27 -6.60 0.24 6.87
N CYS A 28 -7.13 0.03 8.07
CA CYS A 28 -8.26 0.80 8.60
C CYS A 28 -7.87 1.56 9.87
N MET A 29 -8.50 2.71 10.09
CA MET A 29 -8.28 3.54 11.27
C MET A 29 -9.63 3.97 11.83
N ALA A 30 -9.82 3.81 13.14
CA ALA A 30 -11.01 4.30 13.83
C ALA A 30 -10.80 5.75 14.31
N TRP A 31 -11.90 6.47 14.52
CA TRP A 31 -11.91 7.87 14.95
C TRP A 31 -11.22 8.11 16.30
N GLU A 32 -11.10 7.06 17.13
CA GLU A 32 -10.39 7.07 18.42
C GLU A 32 -8.85 7.08 18.26
N GLY A 33 -8.33 7.17 17.03
CA GLY A 33 -6.89 7.11 16.74
C GLY A 33 -6.33 5.68 16.80
N VAL A 34 -7.24 4.72 16.88
CA VAL A 34 -6.95 3.31 16.98
C VAL A 34 -6.67 2.76 15.58
N VAL A 35 -5.45 2.28 15.37
CA VAL A 35 -4.99 1.70 14.11
C VAL A 35 -5.46 0.25 14.07
N GLY A 36 -6.36 -0.06 13.13
CA GLY A 36 -6.74 -1.45 12.84
C GLY A 36 -5.63 -2.17 12.09
N TYR A 37 -5.86 -3.45 11.81
CA TYR A 37 -4.94 -4.28 11.06
C TYR A 37 -4.70 -3.71 9.64
N ALA A 38 -3.45 -3.85 9.19
CA ALA A 38 -3.02 -3.42 7.87
C ALA A 38 -2.33 -4.58 7.16
N THR A 39 -2.67 -4.77 5.88
CA THR A 39 -2.17 -5.87 5.07
C THR A 39 -1.49 -5.35 3.81
N LYS A 40 -0.43 -6.05 3.40
CA LYS A 40 0.26 -5.78 2.14
C LYS A 40 -0.53 -6.44 1.01
N ILE A 41 -0.76 -5.69 -0.06
CA ILE A 41 -1.39 -6.21 -1.27
C ILE A 41 -0.30 -6.56 -2.27
N ASP A 42 -0.21 -7.85 -2.60
CA ASP A 42 0.65 -8.34 -3.67
C ASP A 42 -0.10 -8.28 -5.00
N GLY A 43 0.29 -7.33 -5.85
CA GLY A 43 -0.31 -7.14 -7.17
C GLY A 43 -1.47 -6.15 -7.19
N ARG A 44 -2.49 -6.43 -8.02
CA ARG A 44 -3.65 -5.56 -8.20
C ARG A 44 -4.77 -6.01 -7.29
N MET A 45 -5.31 -5.08 -6.49
CA MET A 45 -6.51 -5.34 -5.71
C MET A 45 -7.70 -5.62 -6.63
N ASP A 46 -8.39 -6.73 -6.38
CA ASP A 46 -9.68 -7.05 -6.96
C ASP A 46 -10.78 -7.01 -5.90
N GLY A 47 -12.03 -7.16 -6.35
CA GLY A 47 -13.19 -7.09 -5.45
C GLY A 47 -13.25 -8.25 -4.47
N ASP A 48 -12.79 -9.44 -4.86
CA ASP A 48 -12.82 -10.64 -4.02
C ASP A 48 -11.79 -10.52 -2.88
N LEU A 49 -10.58 -10.08 -3.19
CA LEU A 49 -9.52 -9.77 -2.23
C LEU A 49 -9.96 -8.66 -1.28
N TYR A 50 -10.63 -7.63 -1.79
CA TYR A 50 -11.18 -6.57 -0.94
C TYR A 50 -12.22 -7.11 0.04
N LEU A 51 -13.13 -7.97 -0.43
CA LEU A 51 -14.13 -8.60 0.44
C LEU A 51 -13.50 -9.53 1.48
N GLN A 52 -12.42 -10.24 1.15
CA GLN A 52 -11.68 -11.06 2.11
C GLN A 52 -11.05 -10.20 3.20
N ILE A 53 -10.34 -9.12 2.82
CA ILE A 53 -9.71 -8.19 3.76
C ILE A 53 -10.74 -7.55 4.70
N LEU A 54 -11.94 -7.24 4.21
CA LEU A 54 -13.01 -6.72 5.07
C LEU A 54 -13.56 -7.76 6.05
N LYS A 55 -13.65 -9.03 5.65
CA LYS A 55 -14.16 -10.10 6.53
C LYS A 55 -13.15 -10.50 7.60
N ASP A 56 -11.88 -10.47 7.26
CA ASP A 56 -10.81 -10.92 8.15
C ASP A 56 -10.28 -9.71 8.92
N GLU A 57 -9.45 -8.88 8.28
CA GLU A 57 -8.69 -7.80 8.91
C GLU A 57 -9.57 -6.70 9.54
N LEU A 58 -10.63 -6.25 8.84
CA LEU A 58 -11.52 -5.20 9.38
C LEU A 58 -12.37 -5.72 10.54
N GLN A 59 -12.94 -6.91 10.41
CA GLN A 59 -13.81 -7.49 11.45
C GLN A 59 -13.00 -7.83 12.70
N GLU A 60 -11.78 -8.34 12.55
CA GLU A 60 -10.84 -8.56 13.66
C GLU A 60 -10.44 -7.24 14.33
N SER A 61 -10.17 -6.19 13.55
CA SER A 61 -9.87 -4.85 14.09
C SER A 61 -11.03 -4.32 14.94
N LEU A 62 -12.26 -4.42 14.44
CA LEU A 62 -13.45 -3.94 15.15
C LEU A 62 -13.71 -4.74 16.43
N GLN A 63 -13.53 -6.07 16.39
CA GLN A 63 -13.64 -6.93 17.57
C GLN A 63 -12.59 -6.59 18.62
N TYR A 64 -11.33 -6.44 18.21
CA TYR A 64 -10.24 -6.10 19.12
C TYR A 64 -10.48 -4.78 19.85
N HIS A 65 -11.14 -3.83 19.18
CA HIS A 65 -11.49 -2.52 19.74
C HIS A 65 -12.89 -2.45 20.35
N SER A 66 -13.62 -3.57 20.40
CA SER A 66 -15.02 -3.61 20.88
C SER A 66 -15.93 -2.58 20.19
N LEU A 67 -15.59 -2.18 18.95
CA LEU A 67 -16.33 -1.23 18.12
C LEU A 67 -17.39 -1.94 17.27
N ASN A 68 -17.83 -3.13 17.68
CA ASN A 68 -18.89 -3.86 17.00
C ASN A 68 -20.19 -3.05 17.06
N PRO A 69 -20.79 -2.69 15.90
CA PRO A 69 -22.04 -1.96 15.84
C PRO A 69 -23.24 -2.81 16.29
#